data_AF-A0A433ZZN5-F1
#
_entry.id   AF-A0A433ZZN5-F1
#
_cell.length_a   1.000
_cell.length_b   1.000
_cell.length_c   1.000
_cell.angle_alpha   90.00
_cell.angle_beta   90.00
_cell.angle_gamma   90.00
#
_symmetry.space_group_name_H-M   'P 1'
#
loop_
_entity.id
_entity.type
_entity.pdbx_description
1 polymer ?
#
loop_
_entity_poly.entity_id
_entity_poly.type
_entity_poly.pdbx_seq_one_letter_code
_entity_poly.pdbx_strand_id
1 'polypeptide(L)'
;RSGVVLPTAIIKAALPQHRNLVSATPETSVFYTPVKNLPASFSSEEKRSLGAEYKAEIGGRLNPALAKLARFLEKEYLPVGRDSAGMGAMPNGSNWYLARVASRTTSA
;
A
#
# COMPACT_ATOMS: atom_id res chain seq x y z
N ARG A 1 -4.52 -8.99 22.47
CA ARG A 1 -4.32 -8.97 21.00
C ARG A 1 -5.25 -10.02 20.38
N SER A 2 -5.91 -9.74 19.25
CA SER A 2 -6.98 -10.58 18.68
C SER A 2 -6.52 -11.72 17.76
N GLY A 3 -5.21 -11.85 17.48
CA GLY A 3 -4.65 -12.95 16.67
C GLY A 3 -4.95 -12.88 15.17
N VAL A 4 -5.61 -11.82 14.70
CA VAL A 4 -5.91 -11.59 13.28
C VAL A 4 -4.76 -10.81 12.64
N VAL A 5 -3.77 -11.54 12.12
CA VAL A 5 -2.55 -10.98 11.50
C VAL A 5 -2.21 -11.74 10.22
N LEU A 6 -1.46 -11.09 9.32
CA LEU A 6 -1.01 -11.71 8.07
C LEU A 6 0.08 -12.77 8.32
N PRO A 7 0.21 -13.77 7.42
CA PRO A 7 1.36 -14.66 7.42
C PRO A 7 2.67 -13.90 7.20
N THR A 8 3.71 -14.29 7.92
CA THR A 8 5.08 -13.76 7.78
C THR A 8 5.56 -13.81 6.33
N ALA A 9 5.25 -14.89 5.61
CA ALA A 9 5.61 -15.05 4.19
C ALA A 9 5.03 -13.93 3.30
N ILE A 10 3.76 -13.56 3.52
CA ILE A 10 3.09 -12.50 2.76
C ILE A 10 3.68 -11.14 3.11
N ILE A 11 3.95 -10.89 4.40
CA ILE A 11 4.55 -9.62 4.85
C ILE A 11 5.95 -9.44 4.23
N LYS A 12 6.78 -10.49 4.24
CA LYS A 12 8.13 -10.49 3.62
C LYS A 12 8.06 -10.22 2.12
N ALA A 13 7.11 -10.82 1.41
CA ALA A 13 6.94 -10.60 -0.03
C ALA A 13 6.41 -9.19 -0.38
N ALA A 14 5.58 -8.61 0.50
CA ALA A 14 5.02 -7.28 0.30
C ALA A 14 6.00 -6.15 0.64
N LEU A 15 6.92 -6.36 1.60
CA LEU A 15 7.80 -5.31 2.12
C LEU A 15 8.67 -4.62 1.05
N PRO A 16 9.33 -5.33 0.11
CA PRO A 16 10.07 -4.68 -0.98
C PRO A 16 9.18 -3.80 -1.85
N GLN A 17 7.95 -4.24 -2.13
CA GLN A 17 7.00 -3.47 -2.94
C GLN A 17 6.63 -2.16 -2.23
N HIS A 18 6.40 -2.19 -0.92
CA HIS A 18 6.07 -1.00 -0.14
C HIS A 18 7.26 -0.04 -0.01
N ARG A 19 8.49 -0.58 0.12
CA ARG A 19 9.72 0.24 0.11
C ARG A 19 9.91 0.93 -1.23
N ASN A 20 9.64 0.25 -2.34
CA ASN A 20 9.76 0.80 -3.69
C ASN A 20 8.76 1.92 -4.01
N LEU A 21 7.67 2.05 -3.23
CA LEU A 21 6.76 3.19 -3.36
C LEU A 21 7.36 4.49 -2.79
N VAL A 22 8.35 4.38 -1.88
CA VAL A 22 9.06 5.55 -1.34
C VAL A 22 10.07 6.01 -2.37
N SER A 23 9.86 7.20 -2.90
CA SER A 23 10.76 7.81 -3.89
C SER A 23 11.80 8.71 -3.22
N ALA A 24 12.99 8.82 -3.82
CA ALA A 24 14.04 9.73 -3.34
C ALA A 24 13.65 11.19 -3.56
N THR A 25 12.94 11.48 -4.66
CA THR A 25 12.44 12.81 -5.00
C THR A 25 10.99 12.73 -5.45
N PRO A 26 10.18 13.78 -5.24
CA PRO A 26 8.80 13.78 -5.71
C PRO A 26 8.65 13.46 -7.21
N GLU A 27 9.56 13.93 -8.04
CA GLU A 27 9.54 13.74 -9.50
C GLU A 27 9.85 12.31 -9.94
N THR A 28 10.53 11.53 -9.10
CA THR A 28 10.79 10.11 -9.35
C THR A 28 9.68 9.21 -8.80
N SER A 29 8.72 9.77 -8.07
CA SER A 29 7.56 9.04 -7.56
C SER A 29 6.65 8.54 -8.68
N VAL A 30 6.16 7.30 -8.55
CA VAL A 30 5.10 6.78 -9.42
C VAL A 30 3.84 7.64 -9.37
N PHE A 31 3.59 8.31 -8.24
CA PHE A 31 2.44 9.20 -8.04
C PHE A 31 2.60 10.55 -8.77
N TYR A 32 3.80 10.87 -9.27
CA TYR A 32 4.03 12.05 -10.11
C TYR A 32 3.81 11.78 -11.61
N THR A 33 3.54 10.54 -12.00
CA THR A 33 3.27 10.15 -13.39
C THR A 33 2.16 10.97 -14.06
N PRO A 34 1.04 11.32 -13.39
CA PRO A 34 0.01 12.17 -14.00
C PRO A 34 0.53 13.53 -14.43
N VAL A 35 1.40 14.15 -13.63
CA VAL A 35 2.01 15.46 -13.97
C VAL A 35 2.92 15.34 -15.19
N LYS A 36 3.66 14.22 -15.32
CA LYS A 36 4.50 13.95 -16.50
C LYS A 36 3.67 13.76 -17.77
N ASN A 37 2.43 13.30 -17.63
CA ASN A 37 1.55 12.95 -18.74
C ASN A 37 0.37 13.92 -18.89
N LEU A 38 0.49 15.17 -18.42
CA LEU A 38 -0.58 16.15 -18.54
C LEU A 38 -0.93 16.42 -20.01
N PRO A 39 -2.22 16.40 -20.40
CA PRO A 39 -2.65 16.68 -21.76
C PRO A 39 -2.21 18.06 -22.27
N ALA A 40 -2.15 18.19 -23.59
CA ALA A 40 -1.85 19.46 -24.25
C ALA A 40 -2.91 20.55 -23.98
N SER A 41 -4.13 20.17 -23.60
CA SER A 41 -5.24 21.08 -23.28
C SER A 41 -4.99 21.94 -22.03
N PHE A 42 -4.03 21.57 -21.18
CA PHE A 42 -3.65 22.39 -20.03
C PHE A 42 -2.70 23.50 -20.44
N SER A 43 -2.95 24.71 -19.94
CA SER A 43 -2.07 25.86 -20.06
C SER A 43 -0.72 25.61 -19.37
N SER A 44 0.28 26.42 -19.73
CA SER A 44 1.60 26.38 -19.09
C SER A 44 1.54 26.72 -17.60
N GLU A 45 0.64 27.63 -17.21
CA GLU A 45 0.44 28.03 -15.82
C GLU A 45 -0.17 26.91 -14.98
N GLU A 46 -1.21 26.23 -15.49
CA GLU A 46 -1.81 25.09 -14.81
C GLU A 46 -0.81 23.93 -14.64
N LYS A 47 -0.04 23.62 -15.69
CA LYS A 47 1.01 22.59 -15.63
C LYS A 47 2.04 22.90 -14.55
N ARG A 48 2.43 24.17 -14.42
CA ARG A 48 3.36 24.63 -13.39
C ARG A 48 2.75 24.54 -11.99
N SER A 49 1.52 25.02 -11.80
CA SER A 49 0.83 24.98 -10.49
C SER A 49 0.65 23.54 -10.01
N LEU A 50 0.07 22.69 -10.85
CA LEU A 50 -0.14 21.27 -10.54
C LEU A 50 1.18 20.56 -10.25
N GLY A 51 2.23 20.85 -11.02
CA GLY A 51 3.55 20.29 -10.74
C GLY A 51 4.10 20.70 -9.37
N ALA A 52 3.97 21.96 -8.97
CA ALA A 52 4.40 22.43 -7.67
C ALA A 52 3.60 21.80 -6.52
N GLU A 53 2.28 21.75 -6.65
CA GLU A 53 1.38 21.17 -5.66
C GLU A 53 1.64 19.67 -5.46
N TYR A 54 1.80 18.91 -6.56
CA TYR A 54 2.16 17.49 -6.48
C TYR A 54 3.51 17.27 -5.83
N LYS A 55 4.52 18.10 -6.14
CA LYS A 55 5.84 17.98 -5.50
C LYS A 55 5.76 18.20 -4.00
N ALA A 56 5.04 19.24 -3.58
CA ALA A 56 4.82 19.55 -2.18
C ALA A 56 4.08 18.42 -1.45
N GLU A 57 3.03 17.88 -2.07
CA GLU A 57 2.23 16.80 -1.50
C GLU A 57 3.01 15.49 -1.36
N ILE A 58 3.72 15.11 -2.42
CA ILE A 58 4.48 13.87 -2.44
C ILE A 58 5.64 13.93 -1.46
N GLY A 59 6.42 15.03 -1.48
CA GLY A 59 7.56 15.20 -0.60
C GLY A 59 7.17 15.42 0.86
N GLY A 60 6.13 16.21 1.10
CA GLY A 60 5.72 16.65 2.43
C GLY A 60 4.87 15.64 3.20
N ARG A 61 3.99 14.89 2.51
CA ARG A 61 3.04 13.97 3.18
C ARG A 61 3.17 12.53 2.71
N LEU A 62 3.17 12.29 1.40
CA LEU A 62 3.06 10.92 0.87
C LEU A 62 4.30 10.08 1.14
N ASN A 63 5.49 10.56 0.77
CA ASN A 63 6.74 9.82 0.97
C ASN A 63 6.99 9.52 2.46
N PRO A 64 6.84 10.47 3.40
CA PRO A 64 6.93 10.18 4.82
C PRO A 64 5.92 9.13 5.31
N ALA A 65 4.68 9.19 4.83
CA ALA A 65 3.65 8.21 5.21
C ALA A 65 3.97 6.80 4.70
N LEU A 66 4.42 6.67 3.45
CA LEU A 66 4.86 5.39 2.87
C LEU A 66 6.08 4.83 3.60
N ALA A 67 7.05 5.68 3.95
CA ALA A 67 8.21 5.28 4.73
C ALA A 67 7.82 4.80 6.14
N LYS A 68 6.86 5.49 6.78
CA LYS A 68 6.30 5.08 8.08
C LYS A 68 5.60 3.72 7.97
N LEU A 69 4.80 3.50 6.92
CA LEU A 69 4.13 2.22 6.68
C LEU A 69 5.14 1.09 6.46
N ALA A 70 6.15 1.29 5.61
CA ALA A 70 7.18 0.28 5.38
C ALA A 70 7.94 -0.07 6.67
N ARG A 71 8.27 0.94 7.49
CA ARG A 71 8.89 0.75 8.80
C ARG A 71 7.99 -0.01 9.77
N PHE A 72 6.71 0.33 9.83
CA PHE A 72 5.73 -0.39 10.64
C PHE A 72 5.64 -1.86 10.22
N LEU A 73 5.51 -2.12 8.92
CA LEU A 73 5.46 -3.49 8.39
C LEU A 73 6.70 -4.30 8.79
N GLU A 74 7.88 -3.69 8.73
CA GLU A 74 9.13 -4.36 9.07
C GLU A 74 9.36 -4.53 10.58
N LYS A 75 9.18 -3.48 11.36
CA LYS A 75 9.62 -3.42 12.76
C LYS A 75 8.55 -3.83 13.75
N GLU A 76 7.28 -3.66 13.41
CA GLU A 76 6.18 -3.89 14.35
C GLU A 76 5.26 -5.03 13.90
N TYR A 77 4.95 -5.11 12.60
CA TYR A 77 3.99 -6.07 12.07
C TYR A 77 4.60 -7.43 11.71
N LEU A 78 5.78 -7.45 11.05
CA LEU A 78 6.47 -8.67 10.69
C LEU A 78 6.83 -9.56 11.91
N PRO A 79 7.33 -9.03 13.05
CA PRO A 79 7.68 -9.86 14.20
C PRO A 79 6.48 -10.57 14.86
N VAL A 80 5.26 -10.06 14.65
CA VAL A 80 4.02 -10.65 15.17
C VAL A 80 3.24 -11.38 14.08
N GLY A 81 3.80 -11.50 12.87
CA GLY A 81 3.22 -12.28 11.78
C GLY A 81 3.12 -13.76 12.14
N ARG A 82 2.11 -14.44 11.61
CA ARG A 82 1.91 -15.88 11.85
C ARG A 82 2.68 -16.72 10.83
N ASP A 83 3.07 -17.93 11.24
CA ASP A 83 3.71 -18.88 10.31
C ASP A 83 2.68 -19.74 9.55
N SER A 84 1.45 -19.83 10.05
CA SER A 84 0.39 -20.57 9.40
C SER A 84 -0.03 -19.92 8.07
N ALA A 85 -0.45 -20.75 7.12
CA ALA A 85 -1.02 -20.31 5.84
C ALA A 85 -2.56 -20.26 5.90
N GLY A 86 -3.17 -19.54 4.96
CA GLY A 86 -4.62 -19.54 4.75
C GLY A 86 -5.42 -18.76 5.80
N MET A 87 -6.67 -18.40 5.46
CA MET A 87 -7.58 -17.66 6.34
C MET A 87 -8.12 -18.51 7.49
N GLY A 88 -8.25 -19.83 7.28
CA GLY A 88 -8.77 -20.78 8.26
C GLY A 88 -7.95 -20.90 9.54
N ALA A 89 -6.64 -20.62 9.48
CA ALA A 89 -5.75 -20.69 10.63
C ALA A 89 -5.82 -19.46 11.56
N MET A 90 -6.67 -18.47 11.26
CA MET A 90 -6.93 -17.33 12.14
C MET A 90 -8.03 -17.66 13.16
N PRO A 91 -8.15 -16.91 14.27
CA PRO A 91 -9.31 -17.01 15.15
C PRO A 91 -10.61 -16.83 14.35
N ASN A 92 -11.53 -17.79 14.46
CA ASN A 92 -12.77 -17.85 13.68
C ASN A 92 -12.58 -17.88 12.13
N GLY A 93 -11.39 -18.28 11.68
CA GLY A 93 -10.98 -18.20 10.28
C GLY A 93 -11.80 -19.04 9.31
N SER A 94 -12.31 -20.20 9.76
CA SER A 94 -13.16 -21.07 8.93
C SER A 94 -14.49 -20.40 8.58
N ASN A 95 -15.15 -19.76 9.55
CA ASN A 95 -16.39 -19.04 9.30
C ASN A 95 -16.17 -17.82 8.40
N TRP A 96 -15.05 -17.12 8.59
CA TRP A 96 -14.64 -16.02 7.70
C TRP A 96 -14.38 -16.51 6.27
N TYR A 97 -13.75 -17.67 6.12
CA TYR A 97 -13.51 -18.27 4.82
C TYR A 97 -14.83 -18.66 4.14
N LEU A 98 -15.76 -19.32 4.85
CA LEU A 98 -17.09 -19.67 4.33
C LEU A 98 -17.88 -18.44 3.89
N ALA A 99 -17.92 -17.39 4.73
CA ALA A 99 -18.56 -16.13 4.36
C ALA A 99 -17.94 -15.51 3.10
N ARG A 100 -16.62 -15.61 2.96
CA ARG A 100 -15.89 -15.10 1.79
C ARG A 100 -16.11 -15.94 0.53
N VAL A 101 -16.35 -17.25 0.67
CA VAL A 101 -16.79 -18.09 -0.46
C VAL A 101 -18.17 -17.63 -0.91
N ALA A 102 -19.16 -17.61 -0.01
CA ALA A 102 -20.51 -17.16 -0.32
C ALA A 102 -20.58 -15.74 -0.92
N SER A 103 -19.67 -14.84 -0.52
CA SER A 103 -19.63 -13.48 -1.05
C SER A 103 -18.87 -13.34 -2.38
N ARG A 104 -17.98 -14.28 -2.74
CA ARG A 104 -17.10 -14.19 -3.92
C ARG A 104 -17.44 -15.18 -5.01
N THR A 105 -18.19 -16.21 -4.68
CA THR A 105 -18.74 -17.18 -5.60
C THR A 105 -20.25 -17.14 -5.50
N THR A 106 -20.95 -17.52 -6.56
CA THR A 106 -22.41 -17.66 -6.55
C THR A 106 -22.88 -18.93 -5.84
N SER A 107 -22.00 -19.58 -5.07
CA SER A 107 -22.28 -20.82 -4.38
C SER A 107 -22.88 -20.47 -3.01
N ALA A 108 -24.18 -20.73 -2.89
CA ALA A 108 -24.90 -20.76 -1.61
C ALA A 108 -24.44 -21.95 -0.75
#